data_AF-A0A182PJ34-F1
#
_entry.id   AF-A0A182PJ34-F1
#
_cell.length_a   1.000
_cell.length_b   1.000
_cell.length_c   1.000
_cell.angle_alpha   90.00
_cell.angle_beta   90.00
_cell.angle_gamma   90.00
#
_symmetry.space_group_name_H-M   'P 1'
#
loop_
_entity.id
_entity.type
_entity.pdbx_description
1 polymer ?
#
loop_
_entity_poly.entity_id
_entity_poly.type
_entity_poly.pdbx_seq_one_letter_code
_entity_poly.pdbx_strand_id
1 'polypeptide(L)'
;MAALVGSSLGTKCPLEDVPLCDGPRRVILDLDGGGDDAWALVMLLSNEEKYNICVQAVTCSHGNARVSDVLVNVLRILASLDRLDVPVYGGASEPLITPGPTRNASHYFWGSNGFGDVEFESSFSVNTLESLHAVESMNDLFQMYPNKIALLAVGPLTNLALLYKMYPETRDKIAGLYLLGGNRHGVGNTALAAEFNFFRDPEAAHIVLNNSPMIVHVFPWETVLLQTFTTKWRFETFRQSTNPAVQVLNQVENVVYAQEEIWTPCDMYVAAIFLNGSILQTVKSYRAEVELTGTVTRGMMAILHHVKDVNQHNVAVIDEIDAAEVERMLVALNDFK
;
A
#
# COMPACT_ATOMS: atom_id res chain seq x y z
N MET A 1 -31.96 -0.82 -28.81
CA MET A 1 -31.84 -2.04 -27.99
C MET A 1 -30.79 -2.93 -28.63
N ALA A 2 -29.57 -2.87 -28.12
CA ALA A 2 -28.53 -3.86 -28.38
C ALA A 2 -27.94 -4.17 -27.02
N ALA A 3 -28.22 -5.38 -26.53
CA ALA A 3 -27.69 -5.90 -25.29
C ALA A 3 -26.18 -6.12 -25.47
N LEU A 4 -25.37 -5.39 -24.72
CA LEU A 4 -23.98 -5.76 -24.49
C LEU A 4 -24.00 -6.92 -23.50
N VAL A 5 -23.75 -8.10 -24.05
CA VAL A 5 -23.50 -9.34 -23.33
C VAL A 5 -22.34 -9.09 -22.38
N GLY A 6 -22.62 -9.14 -21.07
CA GLY A 6 -21.60 -9.14 -20.05
C GLY A 6 -20.67 -10.33 -20.27
N SER A 7 -19.39 -10.07 -20.50
CA SER A 7 -18.36 -11.07 -20.33
C SER A 7 -18.23 -11.33 -18.83
N SER A 8 -18.96 -12.34 -18.34
CA SER A 8 -18.65 -12.97 -17.05
C SER A 8 -17.33 -13.72 -17.19
N LEU A 9 -16.22 -13.00 -17.26
CA LEU A 9 -14.97 -13.53 -16.71
C LEU A 9 -15.26 -13.61 -15.22
N GLY A 10 -15.57 -14.81 -14.73
CA GLY A 10 -15.82 -15.03 -13.31
C GLY A 10 -14.64 -14.48 -12.55
N THR A 11 -14.89 -13.59 -11.57
CA THR A 11 -13.84 -13.04 -10.72
C THR A 11 -13.02 -14.21 -10.17
N LYS A 12 -11.69 -14.15 -10.30
CA LYS A 12 -10.81 -15.22 -9.76
C LYS A 12 -10.98 -15.38 -8.25
N CYS A 13 -11.58 -14.37 -7.61
CA CYS A 13 -12.06 -14.41 -6.26
C CYS A 13 -13.59 -14.42 -6.20
N PRO A 14 -14.23 -15.59 -5.95
CA PRO A 14 -15.67 -15.62 -5.77
C PRO A 14 -16.07 -14.89 -4.49
N LEU A 15 -17.14 -14.09 -4.62
CA LEU A 15 -17.79 -13.37 -3.52
C LEU A 15 -18.58 -14.31 -2.57
N GLU A 16 -18.49 -15.63 -2.75
CA GLU A 16 -19.27 -16.58 -1.95
C GLU A 16 -18.53 -17.03 -0.68
N ASP A 17 -19.28 -17.11 0.42
CA ASP A 17 -18.86 -17.57 1.73
C ASP A 17 -18.52 -19.07 1.69
N VAL A 18 -17.25 -19.41 1.47
CA VAL A 18 -16.73 -20.71 1.88
C VAL A 18 -16.53 -20.67 3.41
N PRO A 19 -17.02 -21.67 4.17
CA PRO A 19 -16.87 -21.71 5.63
C PRO A 19 -15.41 -21.52 6.05
N LEU A 20 -15.18 -20.59 6.98
CA LEU A 20 -13.86 -20.26 7.50
C LEU A 20 -13.28 -21.43 8.32
N CYS A 21 -12.52 -22.27 7.63
CA CYS A 21 -11.27 -22.88 8.07
C CYS A 21 -10.27 -23.04 6.89
N ASP A 22 -10.76 -23.06 5.63
CA ASP A 22 -9.95 -23.38 4.42
C ASP A 22 -10.06 -22.36 3.25
N GLY A 23 -10.78 -21.25 3.41
CA GLY A 23 -10.96 -20.22 2.35
C GLY A 23 -9.75 -19.27 2.18
N PRO A 24 -9.63 -18.56 1.03
CA PRO A 24 -8.50 -17.67 0.79
C PRO A 24 -8.50 -16.48 1.76
N ARG A 25 -7.30 -16.01 2.14
CA ARG A 25 -7.14 -14.77 2.93
C ARG A 25 -7.46 -13.57 2.05
N ARG A 26 -8.37 -12.70 2.51
CA ARG A 26 -8.84 -11.57 1.71
C ARG A 26 -8.09 -10.30 2.07
N VAL A 27 -7.79 -9.47 1.06
CA VAL A 27 -7.03 -8.24 1.24
C VAL A 27 -7.58 -7.08 0.42
N ILE A 28 -7.58 -5.89 0.99
CA ILE A 28 -7.70 -4.61 0.28
C ILE A 28 -6.33 -3.93 0.32
N LEU A 29 -5.88 -3.40 -0.82
CA LEU A 29 -4.67 -2.59 -0.93
C LEU A 29 -5.06 -1.11 -1.12
N ASP A 30 -4.71 -0.26 -0.16
CA ASP A 30 -4.89 1.20 -0.21
C ASP A 30 -3.56 1.89 -0.51
N LEU A 31 -3.48 2.60 -1.64
CA LEU A 31 -2.22 3.01 -2.27
C LEU A 31 -2.29 4.42 -2.89
N ASP A 32 -1.16 5.04 -3.22
CA ASP A 32 -1.06 6.42 -3.71
C ASP A 32 -0.21 6.62 -4.99
N GLY A 33 0.24 5.52 -5.60
CA GLY A 33 0.53 5.42 -7.04
C GLY A 33 1.95 5.66 -7.50
N GLY A 34 2.95 5.43 -6.63
CA GLY A 34 4.34 5.21 -6.99
C GLY A 34 4.58 3.83 -7.63
N GLY A 35 5.79 3.63 -8.17
CA GLY A 35 6.20 2.34 -8.71
C GLY A 35 6.39 1.27 -7.62
N ASP A 36 6.67 1.68 -6.38
CA ASP A 36 6.67 0.83 -5.20
C ASP A 36 5.28 0.29 -4.86
N ASP A 37 4.23 1.10 -4.94
CA ASP A 37 2.83 0.64 -4.82
C ASP A 37 2.51 -0.43 -5.87
N ALA A 38 2.97 -0.21 -7.11
CA ALA A 38 2.79 -1.16 -8.20
C ALA A 38 3.54 -2.47 -7.94
N TRP A 39 4.73 -2.44 -7.32
CA TRP A 39 5.41 -3.66 -6.86
C TRP A 39 4.62 -4.40 -5.78
N ALA A 40 3.95 -3.69 -4.86
CA ALA A 40 3.07 -4.32 -3.87
C ALA A 40 1.87 -5.01 -4.54
N LEU A 41 1.25 -4.36 -5.52
CA LEU A 41 0.13 -4.92 -6.29
C LEU A 41 0.56 -6.16 -7.10
N VAL A 42 1.69 -6.09 -7.81
CA VAL A 42 2.26 -7.23 -8.55
C VAL A 42 2.59 -8.38 -7.59
N MET A 43 3.21 -8.08 -6.44
CA MET A 43 3.54 -9.06 -5.43
C MET A 43 2.30 -9.80 -4.94
N LEU A 44 1.18 -9.11 -4.66
CA LEU A 44 -0.07 -9.77 -4.24
C LEU A 44 -0.67 -10.62 -5.37
N LEU A 45 -0.87 -10.04 -6.56
CA LEU A 45 -1.61 -10.68 -7.65
C LEU A 45 -0.87 -11.89 -8.23
N SER A 46 0.45 -11.81 -8.37
CA SER A 46 1.26 -12.94 -8.85
C SER A 46 1.37 -14.10 -7.85
N ASN A 47 0.92 -13.91 -6.61
CA ASN A 47 1.05 -14.87 -5.51
C ASN A 47 -0.29 -15.35 -4.94
N GLU A 48 -1.43 -14.99 -5.55
CA GLU A 48 -2.76 -15.38 -5.06
C GLU A 48 -2.93 -16.89 -4.89
N GLU A 49 -2.57 -17.68 -5.91
CA GLU A 49 -2.66 -19.14 -5.86
C GLU A 49 -1.69 -19.71 -4.83
N LYS A 50 -0.42 -19.27 -4.86
CA LYS A 50 0.66 -19.79 -4.01
C LYS A 50 0.37 -19.62 -2.52
N TYR A 51 -0.19 -18.48 -2.12
CA TYR A 51 -0.44 -18.14 -0.72
C TYR A 51 -1.91 -18.22 -0.32
N ASN A 52 -2.77 -18.73 -1.23
CA ASN A 52 -4.22 -18.80 -1.06
C ASN A 52 -4.78 -17.45 -0.58
N ILE A 53 -4.50 -16.39 -1.32
CA ILE A 53 -5.01 -15.04 -1.03
C ILE A 53 -5.94 -14.56 -2.14
N CYS A 54 -6.72 -13.53 -1.85
CA CYS A 54 -7.53 -12.84 -2.83
C CYS A 54 -7.52 -11.33 -2.59
N VAL A 55 -7.17 -10.57 -3.63
CA VAL A 55 -7.29 -9.11 -3.65
C VAL A 55 -8.75 -8.73 -3.94
N GLN A 56 -9.43 -8.17 -2.94
CA GLN A 56 -10.85 -7.77 -3.03
C GLN A 56 -11.03 -6.45 -3.76
N ALA A 57 -10.11 -5.51 -3.56
CA ALA A 57 -10.16 -4.19 -4.14
C ALA A 57 -8.80 -3.50 -4.04
N VAL A 58 -8.60 -2.52 -4.91
CA VAL A 58 -7.56 -1.50 -4.78
C VAL A 58 -8.23 -0.15 -4.55
N THR A 59 -7.84 0.54 -3.49
CA THR A 59 -8.31 1.90 -3.18
C THR A 59 -7.17 2.89 -3.38
N CYS A 60 -7.47 4.00 -4.04
CA CYS A 60 -6.47 4.99 -4.44
C CYS A 60 -6.64 6.29 -3.65
N SER A 61 -5.57 6.79 -3.06
CA SER A 61 -5.55 8.06 -2.30
C SER A 61 -4.56 9.06 -2.92
N HIS A 62 -4.58 10.30 -2.44
CA HIS A 62 -3.55 11.28 -2.72
C HIS A 62 -2.21 10.85 -2.10
N GLY A 63 -1.11 11.36 -2.66
CA GLY A 63 0.22 11.21 -2.07
C GLY A 63 1.31 11.39 -3.11
N ASN A 64 1.85 10.30 -3.64
CA ASN A 64 2.87 10.27 -4.69
C ASN A 64 2.41 10.98 -5.98
N ALA A 65 1.16 10.75 -6.40
CA ALA A 65 0.55 11.43 -7.54
C ALA A 65 -0.86 11.94 -7.25
N ARG A 66 -1.47 12.62 -8.22
CA ARG A 66 -2.90 12.97 -8.13
C ARG A 66 -3.72 11.70 -8.31
N VAL A 67 -4.81 11.56 -7.56
CA VAL A 67 -5.67 10.35 -7.58
C VAL A 67 -6.06 9.92 -9.00
N SER A 68 -6.35 10.86 -9.90
CA SER A 68 -6.65 10.54 -11.31
C SER A 68 -5.51 9.80 -12.03
N ASP A 69 -4.26 10.18 -11.75
CA ASP A 69 -3.07 9.54 -12.33
C ASP A 69 -2.82 8.18 -11.66
N VAL A 70 -3.00 8.10 -10.33
CA VAL A 70 -2.92 6.84 -9.56
C VAL A 70 -3.87 5.79 -10.13
N LEU A 71 -5.14 6.16 -10.36
CA LEU A 71 -6.15 5.27 -10.91
C LEU A 71 -5.75 4.69 -12.26
N VAL A 72 -5.19 5.52 -13.16
CA VAL A 72 -4.70 5.09 -14.47
C VAL A 72 -3.52 4.12 -14.34
N ASN A 73 -2.60 4.39 -13.41
CA ASN A 73 -1.44 3.54 -13.15
C ASN A 73 -1.84 2.16 -12.59
N VAL A 74 -2.78 2.13 -11.65
CA VAL A 74 -3.33 0.86 -11.12
C VAL A 74 -3.99 0.04 -12.23
N LEU A 75 -4.86 0.66 -13.03
CA LEU A 75 -5.50 -0.01 -14.16
C LEU A 75 -4.47 -0.54 -15.17
N ARG A 76 -3.37 0.17 -15.38
CA ARG A 76 -2.28 -0.29 -16.26
C ARG A 76 -1.62 -1.56 -15.74
N ILE A 77 -1.32 -1.62 -14.44
CA ILE A 77 -0.75 -2.83 -13.82
C ILE A 77 -1.76 -3.98 -13.84
N LEU A 78 -3.02 -3.74 -13.46
CA LEU A 78 -4.07 -4.76 -13.53
C LEU A 78 -4.27 -5.32 -14.93
N ALA A 79 -4.33 -4.46 -15.95
CA ALA A 79 -4.46 -4.89 -17.35
C ALA A 79 -3.26 -5.73 -17.81
N SER A 80 -2.04 -5.38 -17.39
CA SER A 80 -0.85 -6.14 -17.74
C SER A 80 -0.84 -7.57 -17.14
N LEU A 81 -1.58 -7.79 -16.07
CA LEU A 81 -1.71 -9.09 -15.39
C LEU A 81 -3.01 -9.83 -15.76
N ASP A 82 -3.82 -9.31 -16.68
CA ASP A 82 -5.17 -9.80 -16.99
C ASP A 82 -6.08 -9.88 -15.74
N ARG A 83 -6.02 -8.83 -14.92
CA ARG A 83 -6.71 -8.70 -13.61
C ARG A 83 -7.61 -7.48 -13.50
N LEU A 84 -8.20 -7.05 -14.62
CA LEU A 84 -9.23 -6.01 -14.62
C LEU A 84 -10.53 -6.46 -13.94
N ASP A 85 -10.62 -7.71 -13.45
CA ASP A 85 -11.68 -8.20 -12.56
C ASP A 85 -11.56 -7.66 -11.13
N VAL A 86 -10.39 -7.14 -10.72
CA VAL A 86 -10.19 -6.52 -9.41
C VAL A 86 -10.74 -5.08 -9.44
N PRO A 87 -11.73 -4.73 -8.61
CA PRO A 87 -12.32 -3.40 -8.62
C PRO A 87 -11.34 -2.36 -8.07
N VAL A 88 -11.34 -1.18 -8.71
CA VAL A 88 -10.50 -0.04 -8.34
C VAL A 88 -11.37 1.16 -7.98
N TYR A 89 -11.16 1.73 -6.80
CA TYR A 89 -11.95 2.83 -6.27
C TYR A 89 -11.10 4.08 -6.04
N GLY A 90 -11.59 5.23 -6.51
CA GLY A 90 -11.03 6.53 -6.19
C GLY A 90 -11.42 6.97 -4.78
N GLY A 91 -10.44 7.40 -3.99
CA GLY A 91 -10.62 7.89 -2.63
C GLY A 91 -10.29 9.37 -2.48
N ALA A 92 -9.81 9.73 -1.29
CA ALA A 92 -9.51 11.10 -0.91
C ALA A 92 -8.44 11.74 -1.83
N SER A 93 -8.77 12.89 -2.42
CA SER A 93 -7.87 13.63 -3.32
C SER A 93 -6.95 14.63 -2.62
N GLU A 94 -7.14 14.83 -1.31
CA GLU A 94 -6.39 15.74 -0.46
C GLU A 94 -6.36 15.21 0.99
N PRO A 95 -5.39 15.65 1.81
CA PRO A 95 -5.37 15.32 3.24
C PRO A 95 -6.56 15.94 3.98
N LEU A 96 -6.83 15.45 5.20
CA LEU A 96 -7.96 15.90 6.03
C LEU A 96 -7.96 17.41 6.32
N ILE A 97 -6.78 18.02 6.45
CA ILE A 97 -6.63 19.46 6.70
C ILE A 97 -5.84 20.09 5.56
N THR A 98 -6.41 21.14 4.96
CA THR A 98 -5.78 21.93 3.90
C THR A 98 -5.60 23.41 4.29
N PRO A 99 -4.56 24.10 3.80
CA PRO A 99 -3.47 23.58 2.97
C PRO A 99 -2.59 22.58 3.74
N GLY A 100 -2.28 21.45 3.10
CA GLY A 100 -1.45 20.41 3.68
C GLY A 100 0.01 20.85 3.85
N PRO A 101 0.83 20.05 4.54
CA PRO A 101 2.23 20.41 4.76
C PRO A 101 3.00 20.52 3.43
N THR A 102 3.72 21.62 3.27
CA THR A 102 4.49 21.92 2.06
C THR A 102 5.77 21.09 2.04
N ARG A 103 5.94 20.24 1.03
CA ARG A 103 7.20 19.58 0.71
C ARG A 103 8.21 20.62 0.20
N ASN A 104 9.50 20.44 0.48
CA ASN A 104 10.52 21.11 -0.34
C ASN A 104 10.38 20.57 -1.78
N ALA A 105 9.85 21.41 -2.67
CA ALA A 105 9.27 21.05 -3.96
C ALA A 105 10.27 20.55 -5.03
N SER A 106 11.52 20.21 -4.68
CA SER A 106 12.56 19.98 -5.67
C SER A 106 12.47 18.66 -6.42
N HIS A 107 11.82 17.60 -5.89
CA HIS A 107 11.74 16.31 -6.62
C HIS A 107 10.47 15.53 -6.25
N TYR A 108 9.50 15.42 -7.17
CA TYR A 108 8.56 14.29 -7.15
C TYR A 108 9.35 13.05 -7.57
N PHE A 109 9.71 12.20 -6.60
CA PHE A 109 10.55 11.03 -6.86
C PHE A 109 9.98 10.16 -8.00
N TRP A 110 8.67 9.94 -7.97
CA TRP A 110 7.92 9.17 -8.95
C TRP A 110 7.40 9.99 -10.15
N GLY A 111 7.88 11.22 -10.36
CA GLY A 111 7.34 12.13 -11.37
C GLY A 111 5.96 12.69 -11.02
N SER A 112 5.41 13.53 -11.90
CA SER A 112 4.11 14.18 -11.67
C SER A 112 2.94 13.19 -11.77
N ASN A 113 3.08 12.18 -12.64
CA ASN A 113 2.06 11.15 -12.86
C ASN A 113 2.23 9.89 -11.98
N GLY A 114 3.25 9.83 -11.10
CA GLY A 114 3.56 8.65 -10.27
C GLY A 114 4.35 7.54 -10.97
N PHE A 115 4.44 7.56 -12.30
CA PHE A 115 5.11 6.56 -13.14
C PHE A 115 6.28 7.19 -13.94
N GLY A 116 7.04 8.07 -13.28
CA GLY A 116 8.26 8.67 -13.84
C GLY A 116 8.01 9.59 -15.04
N ASP A 117 6.78 10.08 -15.21
CA ASP A 117 6.35 10.87 -16.37
C ASP A 117 6.57 10.16 -17.73
N VAL A 118 6.62 8.82 -17.70
CA VAL A 118 6.70 7.99 -18.90
C VAL A 118 5.40 8.07 -19.70
N GLU A 119 5.52 8.26 -21.01
CA GLU A 119 4.41 8.15 -21.95
C GLU A 119 4.18 6.69 -22.33
N PHE A 120 2.94 6.24 -22.25
CA PHE A 120 2.55 4.88 -22.62
C PHE A 120 1.59 4.93 -23.80
N GLU A 121 1.71 3.96 -24.71
CA GLU A 121 0.88 3.90 -25.94
C GLU A 121 -0.60 3.68 -25.63
N SER A 122 -0.92 2.98 -24.53
CA SER A 122 -2.30 2.73 -24.09
C SER A 122 -2.74 3.71 -22.99
N SER A 123 -3.89 4.34 -23.21
CA SER A 123 -4.60 5.12 -22.21
C SER A 123 -5.77 4.30 -21.64
N PHE A 124 -5.91 4.28 -20.32
CA PHE A 124 -7.09 3.75 -19.66
C PHE A 124 -8.11 4.87 -19.47
N SER A 125 -9.36 4.61 -19.82
CA SER A 125 -10.44 5.57 -19.55
C SER A 125 -10.89 5.41 -18.11
N VAL A 126 -10.98 6.51 -17.37
CA VAL A 126 -11.59 6.54 -16.02
C VAL A 126 -13.04 6.03 -15.99
N ASN A 127 -13.70 5.87 -17.14
CA ASN A 127 -15.02 5.25 -17.23
C ASN A 127 -15.02 3.74 -16.91
N THR A 128 -13.86 3.10 -16.81
CA THR A 128 -13.74 1.72 -16.31
C THR A 128 -13.66 1.64 -14.78
N LEU A 129 -13.66 2.78 -14.10
CA LEU A 129 -13.58 2.84 -12.65
C LEU A 129 -14.95 2.64 -12.02
N GLU A 130 -14.91 2.11 -10.80
CA GLU A 130 -16.10 2.05 -9.96
C GLU A 130 -16.54 3.46 -9.56
N SER A 131 -17.85 3.69 -9.60
CA SER A 131 -18.43 5.01 -9.29
C SER A 131 -18.49 5.31 -7.79
N LEU A 132 -18.38 4.27 -6.95
CA LEU A 132 -18.44 4.39 -5.50
C LEU A 132 -17.10 4.93 -4.96
N HIS A 133 -17.17 5.79 -3.94
CA HIS A 133 -15.95 6.30 -3.30
C HIS A 133 -15.26 5.20 -2.49
N ALA A 134 -13.92 5.19 -2.46
CA ALA A 134 -13.12 4.16 -1.78
C ALA A 134 -13.54 3.91 -0.32
N VAL A 135 -13.91 4.96 0.41
CA VAL A 135 -14.35 4.84 1.81
C VAL A 135 -15.68 4.09 1.93
N GLU A 136 -16.62 4.35 1.03
CA GLU A 136 -17.92 3.67 1.01
C GLU A 136 -17.75 2.22 0.56
N SER A 137 -16.92 1.96 -0.45
CA SER A 137 -16.66 0.59 -0.92
C SER A 137 -15.91 -0.26 0.11
N MET A 138 -14.93 0.31 0.83
CA MET A 138 -14.29 -0.36 1.96
C MET A 138 -15.30 -0.73 3.04
N ASN A 139 -16.20 0.19 3.40
CA ASN A 139 -17.28 -0.11 4.34
C ASN A 139 -18.10 -1.30 3.86
N ASP A 140 -18.62 -1.26 2.63
CA ASP A 140 -19.46 -2.34 2.10
C ASP A 140 -18.75 -3.70 2.10
N LEU A 141 -17.46 -3.74 1.74
CA LEU A 141 -16.64 -4.95 1.78
C LEU A 141 -16.45 -5.49 3.20
N PHE A 142 -16.14 -4.64 4.18
CA PHE A 142 -15.98 -5.05 5.58
C PHE A 142 -17.32 -5.46 6.22
N GLN A 143 -18.44 -4.88 5.78
CA GLN A 143 -19.78 -5.29 6.20
C GLN A 143 -20.15 -6.66 5.63
N MET A 144 -19.79 -6.92 4.37
CA MET A 144 -20.02 -8.19 3.69
C MET A 144 -19.17 -9.32 4.26
N TYR A 145 -17.91 -9.02 4.62
CA TYR A 145 -16.94 -10.00 5.11
C TYR A 145 -16.32 -9.58 6.46
N PRO A 146 -17.13 -9.50 7.53
CA PRO A 146 -16.66 -9.01 8.82
C PRO A 146 -15.56 -9.92 9.37
N ASN A 147 -14.45 -9.31 9.77
CA ASN A 147 -13.25 -9.95 10.32
C ASN A 147 -12.58 -10.94 9.35
N LYS A 148 -12.79 -10.81 8.03
CA LYS A 148 -12.15 -11.67 7.02
C LYS A 148 -11.18 -10.95 6.09
N ILE A 149 -11.26 -9.62 5.99
CA ILE A 149 -10.45 -8.81 5.08
C ILE A 149 -9.37 -8.07 5.87
N ALA A 150 -8.10 -8.27 5.49
CA ALA A 150 -7.01 -7.42 5.94
C ALA A 150 -6.91 -6.16 5.08
N LEU A 151 -6.48 -5.05 5.67
CA LEU A 151 -6.17 -3.81 4.97
C LEU A 151 -4.66 -3.58 4.98
N LEU A 152 -4.09 -3.43 3.80
CA LEU A 152 -2.71 -2.99 3.58
C LEU A 152 -2.80 -1.54 3.11
N ALA A 153 -2.45 -0.59 3.97
CA ALA A 153 -2.41 0.82 3.61
C ALA A 153 -0.97 1.28 3.46
N VAL A 154 -0.57 1.51 2.21
CA VAL A 154 0.80 1.81 1.80
C VAL A 154 0.97 3.25 1.29
N GLY A 155 -0.13 4.01 1.19
CA GLY A 155 -0.12 5.46 1.02
C GLY A 155 -0.55 6.24 2.29
N PRO A 156 -0.85 7.55 2.16
CA PRO A 156 -1.40 8.36 3.24
C PRO A 156 -2.74 7.83 3.77
N LEU A 157 -2.88 7.81 5.10
CA LEU A 157 -3.97 7.10 5.80
C LEU A 157 -5.34 7.80 5.74
N THR A 158 -5.52 8.76 4.83
CA THR A 158 -6.73 9.62 4.74
C THR A 158 -7.99 8.80 4.49
N ASN A 159 -7.96 7.83 3.56
CA ASN A 159 -9.09 6.94 3.30
C ASN A 159 -9.50 6.17 4.56
N LEU A 160 -8.53 5.59 5.28
CA LEU A 160 -8.80 4.83 6.51
C LEU A 160 -9.30 5.72 7.66
N ALA A 161 -8.73 6.92 7.81
CA ALA A 161 -9.21 7.88 8.80
C ALA A 161 -10.65 8.33 8.52
N LEU A 162 -10.99 8.59 7.25
CA LEU A 162 -12.36 8.89 6.83
C LEU A 162 -13.30 7.70 7.08
N LEU A 163 -12.89 6.47 6.75
CA LEU A 163 -13.65 5.26 7.06
C LEU A 163 -13.97 5.18 8.55
N TYR A 164 -12.97 5.41 9.41
CA TYR A 164 -13.16 5.40 10.86
C TYR A 164 -14.12 6.48 11.33
N LYS A 165 -14.16 7.65 10.68
CA LYS A 165 -15.02 8.76 11.09
C LYS A 165 -16.44 8.66 10.54
N MET A 166 -16.59 8.20 9.31
CA MET A 166 -17.89 8.07 8.62
C MET A 166 -18.63 6.79 9.03
N TYR A 167 -17.90 5.70 9.27
CA TYR A 167 -18.43 4.38 9.62
C TYR A 167 -17.71 3.78 10.85
N PRO A 168 -17.90 4.34 12.06
CA PRO A 168 -17.15 3.93 13.25
C PRO A 168 -17.24 2.43 13.58
N GLU A 169 -18.38 1.79 13.31
CA GLU A 169 -18.62 0.36 13.53
C GLU A 169 -17.83 -0.56 12.60
N THR A 170 -17.29 -0.04 11.49
CA THR A 170 -16.50 -0.82 10.54
C THR A 170 -15.09 -1.12 11.06
N ARG A 171 -14.61 -0.31 12.02
CA ARG A 171 -13.31 -0.52 12.68
C ARG A 171 -13.16 -1.94 13.25
N ASP A 172 -14.22 -2.45 13.86
CA ASP A 172 -14.28 -3.77 14.52
C ASP A 172 -14.47 -4.94 13.55
N LYS A 173 -14.44 -4.68 12.23
CA LYS A 173 -14.68 -5.66 11.16
C LYS A 173 -13.46 -5.89 10.28
N ILE A 174 -12.38 -5.16 10.52
CA ILE A 174 -11.11 -5.34 9.82
C ILE A 174 -10.40 -6.55 10.45
N ALA A 175 -9.88 -7.47 9.63
CA ALA A 175 -9.23 -8.69 10.11
C ALA A 175 -7.78 -8.46 10.57
N GLY A 176 -7.12 -7.47 9.97
CA GLY A 176 -5.74 -7.09 10.26
C GLY A 176 -5.39 -5.81 9.53
N LEU A 177 -4.53 -4.98 10.14
CA LEU A 177 -4.12 -3.70 9.57
C LEU A 177 -2.59 -3.64 9.49
N TYR A 178 -2.09 -3.47 8.27
CA TYR A 178 -0.67 -3.40 7.94
C TYR A 178 -0.39 -2.10 7.23
N LEU A 179 0.57 -1.33 7.75
CA LEU A 179 0.92 -0.01 7.24
C LEU A 179 2.35 0.01 6.74
N LEU A 180 2.57 0.67 5.60
CA LEU A 180 3.89 1.25 5.32
C LEU A 180 3.89 2.67 5.84
N GLY A 181 4.86 2.97 6.71
CA GLY A 181 5.17 4.34 7.05
C GLY A 181 5.52 4.55 8.50
N GLY A 182 5.66 5.83 8.85
CA GLY A 182 6.15 6.24 10.16
C GLY A 182 7.60 5.84 10.39
N ASN A 183 8.08 6.12 11.60
CA ASN A 183 9.42 5.79 12.05
C ASN A 183 9.43 5.52 13.54
N ARG A 184 10.48 4.87 14.02
CA ARG A 184 10.68 4.48 15.41
C ARG A 184 11.70 5.39 16.09
N HIS A 185 12.78 5.73 15.41
CA HIS A 185 13.88 6.56 15.94
C HIS A 185 13.86 8.00 15.41
N GLY A 186 12.83 8.37 14.64
CA GLY A 186 12.68 9.71 14.07
C GLY A 186 13.50 9.94 12.80
N VAL A 187 13.96 8.88 12.13
CA VAL A 187 14.56 9.01 10.80
C VAL A 187 13.44 9.18 9.76
N GLY A 188 13.37 10.35 9.14
CA GLY A 188 12.42 10.66 8.06
C GLY A 188 13.02 10.47 6.66
N ASN A 189 12.15 10.55 5.64
CA ASN A 189 12.54 10.52 4.21
C ASN A 189 12.01 11.72 3.41
N THR A 190 11.06 12.48 3.98
CA THR A 190 10.36 13.56 3.28
C THR A 190 10.68 14.91 3.86
N ALA A 191 10.54 15.04 5.17
CA ALA A 191 10.79 16.27 5.88
C ALA A 191 11.26 15.95 7.30
N LEU A 192 12.45 16.44 7.65
CA LEU A 192 12.98 16.41 9.01
C LEU A 192 12.84 15.02 9.64
N ALA A 193 12.02 14.88 10.69
CA ALA A 193 11.85 13.63 11.44
C ALA A 193 10.63 12.80 11.01
N ALA A 194 9.99 13.09 9.88
CA ALA A 194 8.78 12.40 9.43
C ALA A 194 8.99 11.57 8.15
N GLU A 195 8.36 10.40 8.14
CA GLU A 195 8.18 9.56 6.96
C GLU A 195 7.04 10.12 6.09
N PHE A 196 7.13 9.93 4.77
CA PHE A 196 6.24 10.46 3.75
C PHE A 196 4.76 10.26 4.05
N ASN A 197 4.27 9.03 4.17
CA ASN A 197 2.83 8.73 4.32
C ASN A 197 2.24 9.40 5.56
N PHE A 198 2.97 9.35 6.67
CA PHE A 198 2.57 10.02 7.92
C PHE A 198 2.67 11.54 7.81
N PHE A 199 3.65 12.08 7.08
CA PHE A 199 3.79 13.51 6.86
C PHE A 199 2.72 14.07 5.93
N ARG A 200 2.26 13.29 4.94
CA ARG A 200 1.25 13.72 3.96
C ARG A 200 -0.11 13.98 4.60
N ASP A 201 -0.47 13.22 5.63
CA ASP A 201 -1.67 13.47 6.43
C ASP A 201 -1.47 13.04 7.91
N PRO A 202 -0.78 13.88 8.72
CA PRO A 202 -0.49 13.57 10.12
C PRO A 202 -1.76 13.39 10.95
N GLU A 203 -2.80 14.15 10.64
CA GLU A 203 -4.10 14.06 11.31
C GLU A 203 -4.79 12.71 11.04
N ALA A 204 -4.74 12.23 9.79
CA ALA A 204 -5.24 10.90 9.47
C ALA A 204 -4.46 9.81 10.21
N ALA A 205 -3.12 9.90 10.22
CA ALA A 205 -2.29 8.95 10.94
C ALA A 205 -2.57 8.97 12.46
N HIS A 206 -2.75 10.15 13.05
CA HIS A 206 -3.18 10.30 14.44
C HIS A 206 -4.53 9.63 14.69
N ILE A 207 -5.51 9.84 13.80
CA ILE A 207 -6.84 9.22 13.91
C ILE A 207 -6.73 7.70 13.87
N VAL A 208 -5.98 7.14 12.92
CA VAL A 208 -5.86 5.68 12.75
C VAL A 208 -5.20 5.06 13.98
N LEU A 209 -4.01 5.52 14.38
CA LEU A 209 -3.29 4.92 15.50
C LEU A 209 -4.04 5.00 16.84
N ASN A 210 -4.91 6.00 17.00
CA ASN A 210 -5.67 6.19 18.24
C ASN A 210 -7.08 5.60 18.23
N ASN A 211 -7.59 5.18 17.08
CA ASN A 211 -8.96 4.66 16.96
C ASN A 211 -9.05 3.23 16.41
N SER A 212 -7.93 2.62 16.01
CA SER A 212 -7.88 1.19 15.67
C SER A 212 -8.18 0.33 16.91
N PRO A 213 -9.12 -0.62 16.83
CA PRO A 213 -9.44 -1.52 17.95
C PRO A 213 -8.42 -2.67 18.09
N MET A 214 -7.47 -2.76 17.15
CA MET A 214 -6.40 -3.75 17.12
C MET A 214 -5.03 -3.08 17.11
N ILE A 215 -3.99 -3.85 17.44
CA ILE A 215 -2.61 -3.42 17.24
C ILE A 215 -2.34 -3.29 15.74
N VAL A 216 -1.86 -2.12 15.33
CA VAL A 216 -1.53 -1.81 13.94
C VAL A 216 -0.12 -2.31 13.63
N HIS A 217 0.04 -3.16 12.62
CA HIS A 217 1.36 -3.58 12.16
C HIS A 217 1.97 -2.49 11.30
N VAL A 218 3.15 -2.01 11.67
CA VAL A 218 3.83 -0.91 10.98
C VAL A 218 5.18 -1.41 10.47
N PHE A 219 5.38 -1.33 9.16
CA PHE A 219 6.69 -1.45 8.53
C PHE A 219 7.27 -0.03 8.35
N PRO A 220 8.18 0.41 9.23
CA PRO A 220 8.66 1.79 9.23
C PRO A 220 9.70 2.02 8.13
N TRP A 221 9.89 3.28 7.75
CA TRP A 221 10.95 3.68 6.82
C TRP A 221 12.34 3.21 7.25
N GLU A 222 12.61 3.20 8.54
CA GLU A 222 13.90 2.77 9.09
C GLU A 222 14.22 1.30 8.78
N THR A 223 13.20 0.43 8.72
CA THR A 223 13.39 -0.98 8.36
C THR A 223 13.60 -1.15 6.86
N VAL A 224 12.98 -0.30 6.04
CA VAL A 224 13.24 -0.22 4.59
C VAL A 224 14.72 0.08 4.33
N LEU A 225 15.31 1.03 5.06
CA LEU A 225 16.73 1.41 4.93
C LEU A 225 17.72 0.28 5.25
N LEU A 226 17.30 -0.72 6.03
CA LEU A 226 18.14 -1.89 6.32
C LEU A 226 18.20 -2.87 5.13
N GLN A 227 17.30 -2.75 4.16
CA GLN A 227 17.24 -3.61 2.99
C GLN A 227 18.12 -3.04 1.88
N THR A 228 19.09 -3.81 1.39
CA THR A 228 20.16 -3.31 0.51
C THR A 228 20.03 -3.79 -0.93
N PHE A 229 18.87 -3.58 -1.56
CA PHE A 229 18.76 -3.83 -3.00
C PHE A 229 19.38 -2.67 -3.79
N THR A 230 20.30 -2.98 -4.70
CA THR A 230 20.89 -1.97 -5.59
C THR A 230 20.04 -1.81 -6.85
N THR A 231 20.02 -0.61 -7.42
CA THR A 231 19.42 -0.35 -8.74
C THR A 231 20.02 -1.27 -9.81
N LYS A 232 21.33 -1.54 -9.71
CA LYS A 232 22.01 -2.51 -10.58
C LYS A 232 21.38 -3.91 -10.47
N TRP A 233 21.23 -4.45 -9.27
CA TRP A 233 20.60 -5.75 -9.04
C TRP A 233 19.16 -5.75 -9.57
N ARG A 234 18.40 -4.68 -9.31
CA ARG A 234 17.01 -4.53 -9.78
C ARG A 234 16.92 -4.63 -11.30
N PHE A 235 17.79 -3.96 -12.06
CA PHE A 235 17.76 -4.07 -13.51
C PHE A 235 18.34 -5.39 -14.01
N GLU A 236 19.44 -5.89 -13.46
CA GLU A 236 20.02 -7.17 -13.88
C GLU A 236 19.03 -8.34 -13.68
N THR A 237 18.32 -8.36 -12.56
CA THR A 237 17.36 -9.43 -12.21
C THR A 237 16.11 -9.42 -13.09
N PHE A 238 15.57 -8.25 -13.45
CA PHE A 238 14.26 -8.13 -14.09
C PHE A 238 14.28 -7.58 -15.52
N ARG A 239 15.47 -7.29 -16.09
CA ARG A 239 15.58 -6.74 -17.46
C ARG A 239 14.93 -7.61 -18.52
N GLN A 240 14.97 -8.92 -18.36
CA GLN A 240 14.40 -9.91 -19.28
C GLN A 240 13.16 -10.59 -18.70
N SER A 241 12.51 -9.95 -17.73
CA SER A 241 11.30 -10.49 -17.10
C SER A 241 10.22 -10.82 -18.13
N THR A 242 9.61 -11.98 -17.99
CA THR A 242 8.45 -12.38 -18.81
C THR A 242 7.15 -11.85 -18.26
N ASN A 243 7.15 -11.33 -17.01
CA ASN A 243 6.01 -10.72 -16.37
C ASN A 243 5.68 -9.35 -16.99
N PRO A 244 4.51 -9.17 -17.63
CA PRO A 244 4.19 -7.91 -18.31
C PRO A 244 4.11 -6.70 -17.37
N ALA A 245 3.71 -6.88 -16.11
CA ALA A 245 3.70 -5.79 -15.14
C ALA A 245 5.12 -5.34 -14.78
N VAL A 246 6.05 -6.29 -14.66
CA VAL A 246 7.46 -5.97 -14.45
C VAL A 246 8.06 -5.26 -15.67
N GLN A 247 7.59 -5.57 -16.89
CA GLN A 247 8.00 -4.84 -18.09
C GLN A 247 7.49 -3.39 -18.09
N VAL A 248 6.28 -3.13 -17.58
CA VAL A 248 5.79 -1.76 -17.33
C VAL A 248 6.69 -1.07 -16.31
N LEU A 249 6.98 -1.72 -15.18
CA LEU A 249 7.84 -1.18 -14.13
C LEU A 249 9.28 -0.95 -14.60
N ASN A 250 9.81 -1.76 -15.51
CA ASN A 250 11.09 -1.51 -16.15
C ASN A 250 11.09 -0.20 -16.93
N GLN A 251 10.02 0.14 -17.65
CA GLN A 251 9.94 1.42 -18.39
C GLN A 251 9.94 2.61 -17.41
N VAL A 252 9.13 2.52 -16.35
CA VAL A 252 9.03 3.54 -15.29
C VAL A 252 10.36 3.73 -14.56
N GLU A 253 10.89 2.65 -14.00
CA GLU A 253 12.03 2.71 -13.09
C GLU A 253 13.33 3.02 -13.84
N ASN A 254 13.46 2.73 -15.14
CA ASN A 254 14.59 3.19 -15.95
C ASN A 254 14.71 4.73 -15.99
N VAL A 255 13.59 5.45 -15.81
CA VAL A 255 13.58 6.92 -15.70
C VAL A 255 13.79 7.34 -14.26
N VAL A 256 12.99 6.79 -13.33
CA VAL A 256 12.99 7.19 -11.91
C VAL A 256 14.33 6.93 -11.24
N TYR A 257 14.92 5.75 -11.45
CA TYR A 257 16.17 5.34 -10.83
C TYR A 257 17.40 5.59 -11.72
N ALA A 258 17.30 6.42 -12.77
CA ALA A 258 18.40 6.68 -13.69
C ALA A 258 19.67 7.23 -13.01
N GLN A 259 19.51 7.93 -11.89
CA GLN A 259 20.59 8.55 -11.11
C GLN A 259 20.68 8.02 -9.68
N GLU A 260 19.95 6.95 -9.37
CA GLU A 260 19.86 6.39 -8.02
C GLU A 260 20.64 5.07 -7.93
N GLU A 261 21.40 4.89 -6.85
CA GLU A 261 22.21 3.66 -6.66
C GLU A 261 21.44 2.54 -5.94
N ILE A 262 20.45 2.93 -5.14
CA ILE A 262 19.65 2.04 -4.30
C ILE A 262 18.23 1.97 -4.85
N TRP A 263 17.69 0.75 -4.95
CA TRP A 263 16.31 0.52 -5.32
C TRP A 263 15.49 0.26 -4.06
N THR A 264 14.39 0.99 -3.89
CA THR A 264 13.64 1.02 -2.63
C THR A 264 12.14 0.75 -2.89
N PRO A 265 11.73 -0.52 -3.02
CA PRO A 265 10.33 -0.88 -3.22
C PRO A 265 9.58 -0.93 -1.87
N CYS A 266 9.37 0.22 -1.24
CA CYS A 266 8.93 0.33 0.16
C CYS A 266 7.64 -0.48 0.43
N ASP A 267 6.63 -0.28 -0.40
CA ASP A 267 5.28 -0.81 -0.20
C ASP A 267 5.22 -2.33 -0.36
N MET A 268 6.10 -2.87 -1.20
CA MET A 268 6.19 -4.30 -1.47
C MET A 268 6.49 -5.09 -0.20
N TYR A 269 7.26 -4.55 0.75
CA TYR A 269 7.54 -5.23 2.01
C TYR A 269 6.27 -5.53 2.81
N VAL A 270 5.29 -4.61 2.81
CA VAL A 270 4.00 -4.81 3.48
C VAL A 270 3.21 -5.94 2.82
N ALA A 271 3.21 -6.00 1.48
CA ALA A 271 2.63 -7.11 0.74
C ALA A 271 3.34 -8.45 1.05
N ALA A 272 4.68 -8.45 1.10
CA ALA A 272 5.47 -9.64 1.41
C ALA A 272 5.20 -10.16 2.84
N ILE A 273 5.10 -9.26 3.82
CA ILE A 273 4.77 -9.60 5.21
C ILE A 273 3.37 -10.20 5.30
N PHE A 274 2.39 -9.60 4.61
CA PHE A 274 1.05 -10.15 4.54
C PHE A 274 1.07 -11.55 3.92
N LEU A 275 1.74 -11.74 2.78
CA LEU A 275 1.82 -13.04 2.11
C LEU A 275 2.49 -14.10 3.00
N ASN A 276 3.63 -13.77 3.61
CA ASN A 276 4.44 -14.70 4.37
C ASN A 276 4.87 -14.14 5.74
N GLY A 277 4.05 -14.33 6.77
CA GLY A 277 4.38 -13.89 8.13
C GLY A 277 5.64 -14.55 8.73
N SER A 278 6.14 -15.65 8.16
CA SER A 278 7.38 -16.29 8.65
C SER A 278 8.64 -15.49 8.40
N ILE A 279 8.59 -14.46 7.54
CA ILE A 279 9.73 -13.56 7.30
C ILE A 279 9.98 -12.59 8.45
N LEU A 280 9.03 -12.44 9.38
CA LEU A 280 9.18 -11.53 10.52
C LEU A 280 10.22 -12.08 11.51
N GLN A 281 11.32 -11.34 11.71
CA GLN A 281 12.38 -11.74 12.64
C GLN A 281 12.26 -11.00 13.97
N THR A 282 12.10 -9.67 13.92
CA THR A 282 11.95 -8.83 15.11
C THR A 282 10.72 -7.94 14.98
N VAL A 283 9.76 -8.11 15.88
CA VAL A 283 8.56 -7.27 16.00
C VAL A 283 8.42 -6.83 17.45
N LYS A 284 8.20 -5.54 17.67
CA LYS A 284 8.03 -4.98 19.02
C LYS A 284 6.80 -4.11 19.08
N SER A 285 5.96 -4.33 20.10
CA SER A 285 4.79 -3.49 20.33
C SER A 285 5.11 -2.27 21.19
N TYR A 286 4.44 -1.16 20.89
CA TYR A 286 4.59 0.10 21.60
C TYR A 286 3.26 0.84 21.70
N ARG A 287 3.19 1.76 22.67
CA ARG A 287 2.34 2.94 22.52
C ARG A 287 3.06 3.95 21.62
N ALA A 288 2.40 4.38 20.56
CA ALA A 288 2.86 5.42 19.66
C ALA A 288 1.80 6.52 19.51
N GLU A 289 2.27 7.74 19.28
CA GLU A 289 1.47 8.91 18.92
C GLU A 289 1.99 9.52 17.62
N VAL A 290 1.18 10.34 16.96
CA VAL A 290 1.64 11.16 15.83
C VAL A 290 1.71 12.61 16.29
N GLU A 291 2.87 13.24 16.11
CA GLU A 291 3.05 14.65 16.44
C GLU A 291 2.37 15.54 15.39
N LEU A 292 1.50 16.45 15.85
CA LEU A 292 0.67 17.29 14.98
C LEU A 292 1.08 18.77 14.98
N THR A 293 1.91 19.23 15.90
CA THR A 293 2.11 20.67 16.14
C THR A 293 3.55 21.13 15.93
N GLY A 294 4.53 20.26 16.17
CA GLY A 294 5.95 20.61 16.09
C GLY A 294 6.41 21.05 14.70
N THR A 295 7.38 21.97 14.62
CA THR A 295 7.97 22.39 13.33
C THR A 295 8.99 21.40 12.79
N VAL A 296 9.62 20.61 13.66
CA VAL A 296 10.66 19.62 13.30
C VAL A 296 10.11 18.20 13.25
N THR A 297 9.13 17.90 14.10
CA THR A 297 8.63 16.55 14.36
C THR A 297 7.19 16.34 13.88
N ARG A 298 6.52 17.31 13.25
CA ARG A 298 5.17 17.09 12.72
C ARG A 298 5.15 15.92 11.71
N GLY A 299 4.25 14.97 11.91
CA GLY A 299 4.17 13.72 11.16
C GLY A 299 5.07 12.60 11.70
N MET A 300 5.91 12.85 12.71
CA MET A 300 6.69 11.81 13.35
C MET A 300 5.77 10.85 14.12
N MET A 301 6.01 9.54 13.98
CA MET A 301 5.43 8.53 14.86
C MET A 301 6.28 8.44 16.14
N ALA A 302 5.86 9.14 17.18
CA ALA A 302 6.56 9.21 18.45
C ALA A 302 6.32 7.96 19.31
N ILE A 303 7.36 7.16 19.51
CA ILE A 303 7.30 5.98 20.39
C ILE A 303 7.38 6.41 21.87
N LEU A 304 6.34 6.09 22.63
CA LEU A 304 6.27 6.40 24.05
C LEU A 304 6.93 5.30 24.89
N HIS A 305 8.27 5.22 24.86
CA HIS A 305 9.05 4.17 25.54
C HIS A 305 8.81 4.05 27.05
N HIS A 306 8.28 5.10 27.70
CA HIS A 306 7.95 5.08 29.12
C HIS A 306 6.68 4.28 29.43
N VAL A 307 5.79 4.08 28.44
CA VAL A 307 4.61 3.22 28.58
C VAL A 307 5.06 1.76 28.53
N LYS A 308 4.91 1.06 29.65
CA LYS A 308 5.28 -0.36 29.80
C LYS A 308 4.09 -1.30 29.82
N ASP A 309 2.88 -0.77 30.04
CA ASP A 309 1.65 -1.54 30.02
C ASP A 309 1.29 -1.89 28.58
N VAL A 310 1.45 -3.18 28.25
CA VAL A 310 1.21 -3.71 26.91
C VAL A 310 -0.23 -3.54 26.44
N ASN A 311 -1.19 -3.39 27.35
CA ASN A 311 -2.60 -3.15 27.00
C ASN A 311 -2.84 -1.74 26.43
N GLN A 312 -1.88 -0.83 26.62
CA GLN A 312 -1.91 0.52 26.04
C GLN A 312 -1.18 0.58 24.69
N HIS A 313 -0.51 -0.49 24.27
CA HIS A 313 0.18 -0.51 22.99
C HIS A 313 -0.82 -0.52 21.83
N ASN A 314 -0.57 0.30 20.82
CA ASN A 314 -1.43 0.46 19.64
C ASN A 314 -0.71 0.14 18.32
N VAL A 315 0.62 -0.03 18.35
CA VAL A 315 1.40 -0.41 17.17
C VAL A 315 2.30 -1.62 17.46
N ALA A 316 2.54 -2.43 16.44
CA ALA A 316 3.58 -3.44 16.36
C ALA A 316 4.57 -3.04 15.26
N VAL A 317 5.72 -2.51 15.67
CA VAL A 317 6.78 -2.07 14.74
C VAL A 317 7.62 -3.27 14.34
N ILE A 318 7.77 -3.46 13.03
CA ILE A 318 8.55 -4.54 12.42
C ILE A 318 9.97 -4.01 12.21
N ASP A 319 10.89 -4.37 13.11
CA ASP A 319 12.28 -3.89 13.11
C ASP A 319 13.16 -4.66 12.11
N GLU A 320 12.90 -5.96 11.92
CA GLU A 320 13.76 -6.84 11.11
C GLU A 320 12.94 -7.94 10.41
N ILE A 321 13.34 -8.25 9.17
CA ILE A 321 12.75 -9.30 8.32
C ILE A 321 13.84 -10.17 7.67
N ASP A 322 13.47 -11.37 7.23
CA ASP A 322 14.31 -12.23 6.42
C ASP A 322 14.46 -11.66 5.00
N ALA A 323 15.48 -10.81 4.82
CA ALA A 323 15.80 -10.19 3.53
C ALA A 323 16.05 -11.22 2.41
N ALA A 324 16.60 -12.40 2.74
CA ALA A 324 16.87 -13.43 1.75
C ALA A 324 15.59 -14.10 1.25
N GLU A 325 14.58 -14.27 2.13
CA GLU A 325 13.26 -14.73 1.70
C GLU A 325 12.53 -13.67 0.86
N VAL A 326 12.63 -12.39 1.23
CA VAL A 326 12.07 -11.30 0.42
C VAL A 326 12.70 -11.26 -0.97
N GLU A 327 14.02 -11.39 -1.07
CA GLU A 327 14.71 -11.49 -2.36
C GLU A 327 14.19 -12.68 -3.18
N ARG A 328 14.00 -13.86 -2.58
CA ARG A 328 13.42 -15.03 -3.26
C ARG A 328 11.99 -14.77 -3.75
N MET A 329 11.17 -14.11 -2.93
CA MET A 329 9.80 -13.73 -3.31
C MET A 329 9.79 -12.76 -4.49
N LEU A 330 10.69 -11.77 -4.50
CA LEU A 330 10.85 -10.83 -5.60
C LEU A 330 11.31 -11.52 -6.88
N VAL A 331 12.37 -12.33 -6.83
CA VAL A 331 12.89 -13.06 -8.00
C VAL A 331 11.82 -13.95 -8.61
N ALA A 332 10.94 -14.55 -7.79
CA ALA A 332 9.82 -15.36 -8.27
C ALA A 332 8.80 -14.58 -9.12
N LEU A 333 8.77 -13.25 -9.06
CA LEU A 333 7.90 -12.41 -9.89
C LEU A 333 8.36 -12.35 -11.36
N ASN A 334 9.55 -12.86 -11.71
CA ASN A 334 10.05 -12.84 -13.08
C ASN A 334 9.25 -13.72 -14.05
N ASP A 335 8.66 -14.79 -13.53
CA ASP A 335 7.97 -15.81 -14.30
C ASP A 335 6.47 -15.68 -14.05
N PHE A 336 5.78 -14.98 -14.94
CA PHE A 336 4.32 -14.89 -14.89
C PHE A 336 3.73 -16.07 -15.66
N LYS A 337 2.97 -16.94 -14.96
CA LYS A 337 2.33 -18.12 -15.54
C LYS A 337 0.86 -17.88 -15.85
#